data_AF-A0A9E0YG94-F1
#
_entry.id   AF-A0A9E0YG94-F1
#
_cell.length_a   1.000
_cell.length_b   1.000
_cell.length_c   1.000
_cell.angle_alpha   90.00
_cell.angle_beta   90.00
_cell.angle_gamma   90.00
#
_symmetry.space_group_name_H-M   'P 1'
#
loop_
_entity.id
_entity.type
_entity.pdbx_description
1 polymer ?
#
loop_
_entity_poly.entity_id
_entity_poly.type
_entity_poly.pdbx_seq_one_letter_code
_entity_poly.pdbx_strand_id
1 'polypeptide(L)'
;MSQFTAALFPFTFFSEELAHASHARFGAIVVYQPAAGQTPAAMERLAADGRIVLRFPVRGDERRLVELAGNYRDWGEVYQKDAAALKKISDTGFFHKEFAPEISTEIRRGTKPEARAPDPVFQARLFLFLAQEYDRQTAELQSELAATDRAEQEMFFRIRGGPEQSDRFSGGNTGASKNPVKD
;
A
#
# COMPACT_ATOMS: atom_id res chain seq x y z
N MET A 1 -18.91 25.41 16.30
CA MET A 1 -18.79 25.25 14.83
C MET A 1 -18.48 23.78 14.57
N SER A 2 -19.37 23.03 13.90
CA SER A 2 -19.08 21.64 13.54
C SER A 2 -17.99 21.62 12.47
N GLN A 3 -16.86 21.01 12.79
CA GLN A 3 -15.79 20.75 11.84
C GLN A 3 -16.20 19.56 10.98
N PHE A 4 -16.36 19.77 9.67
CA PHE A 4 -16.59 18.68 8.73
C PHE A 4 -15.26 17.95 8.50
N THR A 5 -15.25 16.63 8.63
CA THR A 5 -14.09 15.80 8.31
C THR A 5 -14.41 15.00 7.06
N ALA A 6 -13.65 15.21 6.00
CA ALA A 6 -13.79 14.42 4.78
C ALA A 6 -13.40 12.96 5.07
N ALA A 7 -14.18 12.03 4.53
CA ALA A 7 -13.92 10.61 4.66
C ALA A 7 -13.88 9.97 3.28
N LEU A 8 -12.89 9.12 3.04
CA LEU A 8 -12.71 8.42 1.78
C LEU A 8 -13.07 6.94 1.96
N PHE A 9 -14.05 6.49 1.18
CA PHE A 9 -14.53 5.10 1.12
C PHE A 9 -15.13 4.87 -0.27
N PRO A 10 -14.90 3.71 -0.93
CA PRO A 10 -14.29 2.49 -0.41
C PRO A 10 -12.76 2.39 -0.56
N PHE A 11 -12.07 3.46 -0.98
CA PHE A 11 -10.61 3.43 -1.14
C PHE A 11 -9.91 3.23 0.21
N THR A 12 -9.16 2.14 0.30
CA THR A 12 -8.45 1.70 1.51
C THR A 12 -6.97 2.05 1.49
N PHE A 13 -6.43 2.44 0.33
CA PHE A 13 -5.07 2.96 0.19
C PHE A 13 -5.06 4.45 -0.16
N PHE A 14 -4.11 5.19 0.39
CA PHE A 14 -3.95 6.62 0.14
C PHE A 14 -2.47 6.94 -0.06
N SER A 15 -2.08 7.30 -1.29
CA SER A 15 -0.69 7.60 -1.63
C SER A 15 -0.22 8.91 -0.99
N GLU A 16 1.10 9.07 -0.83
CA GLU A 16 1.67 10.32 -0.29
C GLU A 16 1.31 11.53 -1.15
N GLU A 17 1.35 11.40 -2.48
CA GLU A 17 0.98 12.49 -3.39
C GLU A 17 -0.48 12.93 -3.18
N LEU A 18 -1.40 11.97 -3.13
CA LEU A 18 -2.82 12.25 -2.92
C LEU A 18 -3.07 12.85 -1.53
N ALA A 19 -2.32 12.40 -0.51
CA ALA A 19 -2.38 12.95 0.84
C ALA A 19 -1.95 14.41 0.90
N HIS A 20 -0.83 14.76 0.27
CA HIS A 20 -0.39 16.15 0.21
C HIS A 20 -1.38 17.04 -0.55
N ALA A 21 -1.84 16.59 -1.72
CA ALA A 21 -2.77 17.35 -2.56
C ALA A 21 -4.12 17.58 -1.88
N SER A 22 -4.60 16.59 -1.12
CA SER A 22 -5.90 16.65 -0.45
C SER A 22 -5.84 17.42 0.86
N HIS A 23 -4.75 17.27 1.63
CA HIS A 23 -4.59 17.95 2.91
C HIS A 23 -4.56 19.48 2.77
N ALA A 24 -3.98 19.99 1.68
CA ALA A 24 -3.98 21.43 1.39
C ALA A 24 -5.39 22.03 1.25
N ARG A 25 -6.41 21.22 0.90
CA ARG A 25 -7.78 21.67 0.65
C ARG A 25 -8.75 21.32 1.77
N PHE A 26 -8.59 20.14 2.37
CA PHE A 26 -9.57 19.58 3.31
C PHE A 26 -9.00 19.34 4.71
N GLY A 27 -7.71 19.60 4.93
CA GLY A 27 -7.02 19.18 6.15
C GLY A 27 -6.92 17.66 6.24
N ALA A 28 -6.92 17.12 7.46
CA ALA A 28 -6.79 15.68 7.66
C ALA A 28 -8.02 14.92 7.15
N ILE A 29 -7.79 13.89 6.33
CA ILE A 29 -8.85 13.05 5.76
C ILE A 29 -8.93 11.72 6.50
N VAL A 30 -10.15 11.26 6.77
CA VAL A 30 -10.40 9.94 7.34
C VAL A 30 -10.29 8.88 6.26
N VAL A 31 -9.44 7.89 6.49
CA VAL A 31 -9.29 6.70 5.63
C VAL A 31 -9.69 5.47 6.43
N TYR A 32 -10.63 4.70 5.89
CA TYR A 32 -11.08 3.46 6.52
C TYR A 32 -10.16 2.31 6.15
N GLN A 33 -9.80 1.51 7.15
CA GLN A 33 -8.87 0.41 7.02
C GLN A 33 -9.61 -0.92 7.24
N PRO A 34 -9.38 -1.92 6.38
CA PRO A 34 -10.08 -3.21 6.41
C PRO A 34 -9.59 -4.15 7.52
N ALA A 35 -8.33 -3.98 7.97
CA ALA A 35 -7.72 -4.79 9.02
C ALA A 35 -6.80 -3.95 9.91
N ALA A 36 -6.97 -4.07 11.23
CA ALA A 36 -6.10 -3.42 12.21
C ALA A 36 -4.70 -4.02 12.19
N GLY A 37 -3.67 -3.16 12.32
CA GLY A 37 -2.27 -3.61 12.32
C GLY A 37 -1.77 -4.14 10.98
N GLN A 38 -2.52 -3.94 9.89
CA GLN A 38 -2.13 -4.25 8.52
C GLN A 38 -2.20 -3.01 7.63
N THR A 39 -1.99 -1.83 8.24
CA THR A 39 -1.91 -0.58 7.52
C THR A 39 -0.54 -0.49 6.83
N PRO A 40 -0.48 -0.09 5.54
CA PRO A 40 0.80 0.10 4.86
C PRO A 40 1.65 1.17 5.56
N ALA A 41 2.96 0.93 5.68
CA ALA A 41 3.88 1.83 6.39
C ALA A 41 3.83 3.29 5.90
N ALA A 42 3.62 3.50 4.60
CA ALA A 42 3.44 4.85 4.03
C ALA A 42 2.24 5.58 4.65
N MET A 43 1.12 4.88 4.83
CA MET A 43 -0.08 5.43 5.45
C MET A 43 0.08 5.62 6.96
N GLU A 44 0.85 4.77 7.64
CA GLU A 44 1.19 4.98 9.06
C GLU A 44 1.98 6.27 9.25
N ARG A 45 2.96 6.56 8.37
CA ARG A 45 3.69 7.85 8.38
C ARG A 45 2.75 9.03 8.15
N LEU A 46 1.89 8.96 7.14
CA LEU A 46 0.92 10.02 6.85
C LEU A 46 -0.05 10.27 8.02
N ALA A 47 -0.40 9.22 8.77
CA ALA A 47 -1.23 9.34 9.95
C ALA A 47 -0.46 9.99 11.12
N ALA A 48 0.80 9.60 11.33
CA ALA A 48 1.68 10.20 12.33
C ALA A 48 1.92 11.70 12.07
N ASP A 49 2.03 12.08 10.79
CA ASP A 49 2.20 13.47 10.35
C ASP A 49 0.88 14.28 10.37
N GLY A 50 -0.23 13.68 10.80
CA GLY A 50 -1.55 14.33 10.86
C GLY A 50 -2.15 14.64 9.50
N ARG A 51 -1.65 14.02 8.42
CA ARG A 51 -2.17 14.20 7.06
C ARG A 51 -3.43 13.40 6.82
N ILE A 52 -3.54 12.23 7.45
CA ILE A 52 -4.73 11.37 7.43
C ILE A 52 -5.11 10.91 8.84
N VAL A 53 -6.34 10.41 8.97
CA VAL A 53 -6.85 9.77 10.19
C VAL A 53 -7.29 8.35 9.84
N LEU A 54 -6.63 7.35 10.40
CA LEU A 54 -6.96 5.95 10.15
C LEU A 54 -8.13 5.51 11.05
N ARG A 55 -9.14 4.87 10.46
CA ARG A 55 -10.26 4.28 11.21
C ARG A 55 -10.47 2.82 10.87
N PHE A 56 -10.72 2.00 11.88
CA PHE A 56 -10.90 0.55 11.76
C PHE A 56 -12.33 0.20 12.22
N PRO A 57 -13.32 0.20 11.31
CA PRO A 57 -14.73 0.08 11.67
C PRO A 57 -15.10 -1.32 12.17
N VAL A 58 -14.34 -2.34 11.76
CA VAL A 58 -14.51 -3.73 12.21
C VAL A 58 -13.18 -4.24 12.72
N ARG A 59 -13.22 -4.98 13.83
CA ARG A 59 -12.06 -5.60 14.48
C ARG A 59 -12.31 -7.08 14.74
N GLY A 60 -11.24 -7.84 14.88
CA GLY A 60 -11.27 -9.29 15.03
C GLY A 60 -10.98 -10.00 13.70
N ASP A 61 -10.56 -11.26 13.79
CA ASP A 61 -10.22 -12.12 12.66
C ASP A 61 -9.13 -11.57 11.71
N GLU A 62 -8.31 -10.60 12.13
CA GLU A 62 -7.26 -10.02 11.29
C GLU A 62 -6.28 -11.09 10.79
N ARG A 63 -5.86 -12.01 11.68
CA ARG A 63 -4.98 -13.12 11.30
C ARG A 63 -5.60 -13.97 10.19
N ARG A 64 -6.87 -14.33 10.34
CA ARG A 64 -7.60 -15.15 9.35
C ARG A 64 -7.74 -14.42 8.02
N LEU A 65 -7.97 -13.10 8.07
CA LEU A 65 -8.07 -12.25 6.89
C LEU A 65 -6.74 -12.15 6.14
N VAL A 66 -5.62 -11.97 6.86
CA VAL A 66 -4.26 -11.95 6.28
C VAL A 66 -3.90 -13.29 5.65
N GLU A 67 -4.15 -14.39 6.37
CA GLU A 67 -3.88 -15.75 5.91
C GLU A 67 -4.67 -16.07 4.62
N LEU A 68 -5.98 -15.80 4.62
CA LEU A 68 -6.82 -16.06 3.46
C LEU A 68 -6.42 -15.17 2.26
N ALA A 69 -6.09 -13.90 2.49
CA ALA A 69 -5.60 -13.01 1.45
C ALA A 69 -4.27 -13.49 0.85
N GLY A 70 -3.36 -14.03 1.67
CA GLY A 70 -2.13 -14.69 1.22
C GLY A 70 -2.44 -15.84 0.27
N ASN A 71 -3.34 -16.75 0.69
CA ASN A 71 -3.70 -17.89 -0.15
C ASN A 71 -4.33 -17.47 -1.49
N TYR A 72 -5.13 -16.39 -1.52
CA TYR A 72 -5.66 -15.84 -2.78
C TYR A 72 -4.56 -15.30 -3.71
N ARG A 73 -3.50 -14.70 -3.15
CA ARG A 73 -2.37 -14.21 -3.92
C ARG A 73 -1.56 -15.36 -4.50
N ASP A 74 -1.21 -16.35 -3.67
CA ASP A 74 -0.47 -17.54 -4.09
C ASP A 74 -1.24 -18.29 -5.18
N TRP A 75 -2.56 -18.39 -5.03
CA TRP A 75 -3.43 -18.91 -6.06
C TRP A 75 -3.38 -18.07 -7.34
N GLY A 76 -3.52 -16.74 -7.25
CA GLY A 76 -3.43 -15.85 -8.40
C GLY A 76 -2.12 -15.99 -9.19
N GLU A 77 -0.99 -16.17 -8.50
CA GLU A 77 0.32 -16.39 -9.13
C GLU A 77 0.41 -17.72 -9.88
N VAL A 78 -0.18 -18.79 -9.33
CA VAL A 78 -0.19 -20.12 -9.96
C VAL A 78 -1.10 -20.13 -11.21
N TYR A 79 -2.24 -19.43 -11.17
CA TYR A 79 -3.28 -19.54 -12.20
C TYR A 79 -3.37 -18.35 -13.17
N GLN A 80 -2.59 -17.27 -12.98
CA GLN A 80 -2.52 -16.12 -13.91
C GLN A 80 -2.18 -16.50 -15.37
N LYS A 81 -1.61 -17.69 -15.59
CA LYS A 81 -1.22 -18.18 -16.92
C LYS A 81 -2.34 -18.91 -17.68
N ASP A 82 -3.50 -19.15 -17.06
CA ASP A 82 -4.60 -19.88 -17.70
C ASP A 82 -5.93 -19.11 -17.61
N ALA A 83 -6.14 -18.21 -18.57
CA ALA A 83 -7.36 -17.41 -18.69
C ALA A 83 -8.64 -18.27 -18.83
N ALA A 84 -8.51 -19.53 -19.28
CA ALA A 84 -9.63 -20.47 -19.36
C ALA A 84 -10.04 -21.02 -17.97
N ALA A 85 -9.10 -21.09 -17.02
CA ALA A 85 -9.38 -21.45 -15.63
C ALA A 85 -10.18 -20.33 -14.93
N LEU A 86 -9.77 -19.07 -15.10
CA LEU A 86 -10.45 -17.89 -14.55
C LEU A 86 -11.93 -17.79 -14.97
N LYS A 87 -12.24 -18.06 -16.25
CA LYS A 87 -13.61 -18.00 -16.77
C LYS A 87 -14.51 -19.12 -16.23
N LYS A 88 -13.95 -20.30 -15.95
CA LYS A 88 -14.69 -21.40 -15.32
C LYS A 88 -15.00 -21.11 -13.84
N ILE A 89 -14.19 -20.29 -13.19
CA ILE A 89 -14.32 -19.93 -11.77
C ILE A 89 -15.33 -18.80 -11.57
N SER A 90 -15.37 -17.82 -12.48
CA SER A 90 -16.38 -16.75 -12.44
C SER A 90 -17.80 -17.28 -12.58
N ASP A 91 -18.01 -18.29 -13.44
CA ASP A 91 -19.33 -18.87 -13.70
C ASP A 91 -19.84 -19.75 -12.54
N THR A 92 -18.96 -20.21 -11.64
CA THR A 92 -19.34 -21.05 -10.49
C THR A 92 -19.48 -20.29 -9.17
N GLY A 93 -19.30 -18.97 -9.19
CA GLY A 93 -19.16 -18.18 -7.98
C GLY A 93 -17.77 -18.39 -7.37
N PHE A 94 -17.05 -17.29 -7.19
CA PHE A 94 -15.65 -17.20 -6.77
C PHE A 94 -15.32 -17.88 -5.42
N PHE A 95 -16.32 -18.41 -4.70
CA PHE A 95 -16.17 -18.85 -3.32
C PHE A 95 -15.83 -20.31 -3.10
N HIS A 96 -15.96 -21.23 -4.07
CA HIS A 96 -15.68 -22.63 -3.77
C HIS A 96 -15.19 -23.40 -4.99
N LYS A 97 -13.86 -23.59 -5.13
CA LYS A 97 -13.32 -24.85 -5.68
C LYS A 97 -11.82 -25.10 -5.48
N GLU A 98 -10.98 -24.08 -5.31
CA GLU A 98 -9.52 -24.33 -5.16
C GLU A 98 -9.03 -24.41 -3.72
N PHE A 99 -9.82 -23.94 -2.75
CA PHE A 99 -9.68 -24.28 -1.32
C PHE A 99 -10.28 -25.65 -0.96
N ALA A 100 -10.87 -26.36 -1.93
CA ALA A 100 -11.62 -27.58 -1.68
C ALA A 100 -10.77 -28.79 -1.22
N PRO A 101 -9.51 -29.01 -1.66
CA PRO A 101 -8.77 -30.21 -1.26
C PRO A 101 -8.47 -30.20 0.23
N GLU A 102 -8.02 -29.06 0.76
CA GLU A 102 -7.57 -28.92 2.16
C GLU A 102 -8.75 -29.01 3.15
N ILE A 103 -9.88 -28.40 2.80
CA ILE A 103 -11.15 -28.53 3.53
C ILE A 103 -11.73 -29.96 3.40
N SER A 104 -11.57 -30.63 2.25
CA SER A 104 -12.09 -31.99 2.06
C SER A 104 -11.33 -33.03 2.89
N THR A 105 -10.02 -32.84 3.08
CA THR A 105 -9.22 -33.66 4.01
C THR A 105 -9.65 -33.45 5.45
N GLU A 106 -10.04 -32.23 5.81
CA GLU A 106 -10.51 -31.89 7.16
C GLU A 106 -11.93 -32.43 7.44
N ILE A 107 -12.82 -32.39 6.44
CA ILE A 107 -14.17 -33.00 6.49
C ILE A 107 -14.08 -34.53 6.57
N ARG A 108 -13.14 -35.17 5.87
CA ARG A 108 -12.91 -36.63 5.98
C ARG A 108 -12.41 -37.04 7.37
N ARG A 109 -11.81 -36.12 8.13
CA ARG A 109 -11.26 -36.37 9.48
C ARG A 109 -12.31 -36.28 10.60
N GLY A 110 -13.59 -36.06 10.27
CA GLY A 110 -14.72 -36.29 11.17
C GLY A 110 -15.10 -35.13 12.08
N THR A 111 -14.52 -33.94 11.91
CA THR A 111 -14.98 -32.75 12.62
C THR A 111 -15.89 -31.96 11.68
N LYS A 112 -17.21 -32.07 11.82
CA LYS A 112 -18.16 -31.21 11.09
C LYS A 112 -18.00 -29.78 11.60
N PRO A 113 -17.51 -28.79 10.82
CA PRO A 113 -17.81 -27.41 11.12
C PRO A 113 -19.25 -27.19 10.67
N GLU A 114 -20.11 -26.68 11.55
CA GLU A 114 -21.39 -26.13 11.12
C GLU A 114 -21.13 -25.16 9.96
N ALA A 115 -21.84 -25.35 8.84
CA ALA A 115 -21.75 -24.47 7.69
C ALA A 115 -22.28 -23.08 8.12
N ARG A 116 -21.37 -22.28 8.67
CA ARG A 116 -21.63 -20.91 9.10
C ARG A 116 -22.08 -20.15 7.87
N ALA A 117 -23.26 -19.53 7.92
CA ALA A 117 -23.73 -18.65 6.86
C ALA A 117 -22.60 -17.68 6.48
N PRO A 118 -22.36 -17.42 5.18
CA PRO A 118 -21.26 -16.57 4.75
C PRO A 118 -21.38 -15.22 5.45
N ASP A 119 -20.34 -14.85 6.21
CA ASP A 119 -20.27 -13.59 6.93
C ASP A 119 -20.01 -12.46 5.91
N PRO A 120 -21.01 -11.65 5.55
CA PRO A 120 -20.87 -10.66 4.50
C PRO A 120 -19.89 -9.55 4.90
N VAL A 121 -19.75 -9.27 6.20
CA VAL A 121 -18.81 -8.27 6.73
C VAL A 121 -17.38 -8.77 6.57
N PHE A 122 -17.14 -10.05 6.90
CA PHE A 122 -15.83 -10.67 6.67
C PHE A 122 -15.46 -10.67 5.18
N GLN A 123 -16.40 -11.02 4.31
CA GLN A 123 -16.17 -11.01 2.85
C GLN A 123 -15.85 -9.60 2.32
N ALA A 124 -16.61 -8.59 2.76
CA ALA A 124 -16.35 -7.20 2.39
C ALA A 124 -14.96 -6.76 2.87
N ARG A 125 -14.56 -7.10 4.10
CA ARG A 125 -13.23 -6.80 4.61
C ARG A 125 -12.12 -7.48 3.81
N LEU A 126 -12.29 -8.75 3.46
CA LEU A 126 -11.34 -9.49 2.63
C LEU A 126 -11.17 -8.81 1.26
N PHE A 127 -12.27 -8.47 0.60
CA PHE A 127 -12.24 -7.76 -0.68
C PHE A 127 -11.52 -6.41 -0.56
N LEU A 128 -11.88 -5.60 0.44
CA LEU A 128 -11.27 -4.30 0.67
C LEU A 128 -9.78 -4.39 1.04
N PHE A 129 -9.38 -5.47 1.71
CA PHE A 129 -7.97 -5.76 2.01
C PHE A 129 -7.18 -6.12 0.76
N LEU A 130 -7.75 -6.97 -0.12
CA LEU A 130 -7.13 -7.29 -1.40
C LEU A 130 -7.01 -6.04 -2.30
N ALA A 131 -8.05 -5.19 -2.33
CA ALA A 131 -8.01 -3.92 -3.05
C ALA A 131 -6.92 -2.99 -2.49
N GLN A 132 -6.76 -2.91 -1.17
CA GLN A 132 -5.69 -2.12 -0.54
C GLN A 132 -4.30 -2.58 -1.00
N GLU A 133 -4.07 -3.89 -1.01
CA GLU A 133 -2.79 -4.45 -1.43
C GLU A 133 -2.52 -4.20 -2.92
N TYR A 134 -3.55 -4.31 -3.75
CA TYR A 134 -3.45 -3.99 -5.18
C TYR A 134 -3.11 -2.51 -5.41
N ASP A 135 -3.80 -1.60 -4.72
CA ASP A 135 -3.56 -0.16 -4.83
C ASP A 135 -2.15 0.20 -4.34
N ARG A 136 -1.69 -0.43 -3.24
CA ARG A 136 -0.32 -0.28 -2.72
C ARG A 136 0.72 -0.70 -3.76
N GLN A 137 0.59 -1.91 -4.31
CA GLN A 137 1.50 -2.44 -5.33
C GLN A 137 1.51 -1.55 -6.58
N THR A 138 0.35 -1.08 -7.01
CA THR A 138 0.23 -0.17 -8.16
C THR A 138 0.94 1.15 -7.90
N ALA A 139 0.78 1.73 -6.70
CA ALA A 139 1.46 2.97 -6.34
C ALA A 139 2.98 2.79 -6.25
N GLU A 140 3.46 1.65 -5.74
CA GLU A 140 4.89 1.30 -5.72
C GLU A 140 5.45 1.23 -7.14
N LEU A 141 4.79 0.47 -8.03
CA LEU A 141 5.18 0.34 -9.44
C LEU A 141 5.21 1.70 -10.16
N GLN A 142 4.19 2.54 -9.96
CA GLN A 142 4.14 3.88 -10.54
C GLN A 142 5.29 4.76 -10.05
N SER A 143 5.62 4.68 -8.75
CA SER A 143 6.75 5.43 -8.18
C SER A 143 8.08 4.97 -8.76
N GLU A 144 8.28 3.66 -8.94
CA GLU A 144 9.50 3.09 -9.54
C GLU A 144 9.65 3.51 -11.01
N LEU A 145 8.58 3.42 -11.80
CA LEU A 145 8.58 3.88 -13.19
C LEU A 145 8.91 5.38 -13.29
N ALA A 146 8.28 6.21 -12.47
CA ALA A 146 8.55 7.64 -12.44
C ALA A 146 10.00 7.95 -12.02
N ALA A 147 10.61 7.14 -11.15
CA ALA A 147 12.01 7.30 -10.77
C ALA A 147 12.96 6.96 -11.93
N THR A 148 12.66 5.91 -12.69
CA THR A 148 13.41 5.53 -13.90
C THR A 148 13.32 6.62 -14.97
N ASP A 149 12.12 7.13 -15.24
CA ASP A 149 11.92 8.20 -16.24
C ASP A 149 12.73 9.46 -15.87
N ARG A 150 12.78 9.83 -14.59
CA ARG A 150 13.61 10.94 -14.11
C ARG A 150 15.11 10.67 -14.29
N ALA A 151 15.56 9.45 -14.00
CA ALA A 151 16.95 9.06 -14.16
C ALA A 151 17.38 9.08 -15.64
N GLU A 152 16.51 8.62 -16.55
CA GLU A 152 16.73 8.72 -17.99
C GLU A 152 16.83 10.17 -18.45
N GLN A 153 15.89 11.03 -18.03
CA GLN A 153 15.90 12.46 -18.36
C GLN A 153 17.17 13.15 -17.85
N GLU A 154 17.60 12.86 -16.63
CA GLU A 154 18.84 13.39 -16.04
C GLU A 154 20.07 12.91 -16.82
N MET A 155 20.12 11.62 -17.20
CA MET A 155 21.21 11.08 -18.02
C MET A 155 21.28 11.76 -19.38
N PHE A 156 20.14 11.91 -20.08
CA PHE A 156 20.09 12.61 -21.37
C PHE A 156 20.46 14.08 -21.24
N PHE A 157 20.06 14.74 -20.15
CA PHE A 157 20.42 16.13 -19.86
C PHE A 157 21.94 16.27 -19.69
N ARG A 158 22.58 15.38 -18.94
CA ARG A 158 24.05 15.35 -18.76
C ARG A 158 24.80 15.10 -20.06
N ILE A 159 24.35 14.14 -20.88
CA ILE A 159 25.00 13.83 -22.17
C ILE A 159 24.88 14.98 -23.16
N ARG A 160 23.77 15.73 -23.14
CA ARG A 160 23.58 16.92 -24.00
C ARG A 160 24.35 18.16 -23.52
N GLY A 161 25.18 18.03 -22.48
CA GLY A 161 25.98 19.15 -21.95
C GLY A 161 25.17 20.12 -21.09
N GLY A 162 24.08 19.66 -20.47
CA GLY A 162 23.44 20.40 -19.38
C GLY A 162 24.50 20.75 -18.33
N PRO A 163 24.51 21.98 -17.78
CA PRO A 163 25.54 22.41 -16.85
C PRO A 163 25.61 21.42 -15.70
N GLU A 164 26.78 20.83 -15.47
CA GLU A 164 27.04 20.17 -14.21
C GLU A 164 26.74 21.18 -13.11
N GLN A 165 25.84 20.85 -12.18
CA GLN A 165 25.79 21.56 -10.92
C GLN A 165 27.12 21.28 -10.23
N SER A 166 28.11 22.10 -10.58
CA SER A 166 29.37 22.16 -9.87
C SER A 166 29.02 22.59 -8.45
N ASP A 167 29.28 21.68 -7.53
CA ASP A 167 29.34 21.94 -6.11
C ASP A 167 29.99 23.30 -5.88
N ARG A 168 29.20 24.25 -5.37
CA ARG A 168 29.73 25.46 -4.76
C ARG A 168 30.39 25.07 -3.44
N PHE A 169 31.48 24.31 -3.52
CA PHE A 169 32.49 24.30 -2.48
C PHE A 169 33.30 25.59 -2.64
N SER A 170 32.78 26.66 -2.05
CA SER A 170 33.49 27.93 -1.89
C SER A 170 34.72 27.69 -1.03
N GLY A 171 35.82 27.31 -1.68
CA GLY A 171 37.18 27.36 -1.12
C GLY A 171 37.56 28.80 -0.82
N GLY A 172 37.19 29.27 0.38
CA GLY A 172 37.72 30.49 0.97
C GLY A 172 39.09 30.22 1.58
N ASN A 173 40.12 30.09 0.74
CA ASN A 173 41.51 30.18 1.18
C ASN A 173 41.94 31.65 1.14
N THR A 174 41.95 32.30 2.29
CA THR A 174 42.79 33.49 2.53
C THR A 174 43.58 33.24 3.80
N GLY A 175 44.81 32.75 3.62
CA GLY A 175 45.82 32.81 4.65
C GLY A 175 46.24 34.25 4.91
N ALA A 176 46.22 34.65 6.17
CA ALA A 176 47.06 35.72 6.68
C ALA A 176 47.57 35.31 8.06
N SER A 177 48.80 34.80 8.05
CA SER A 177 49.66 34.60 9.20
C SER A 177 49.83 35.91 9.98
N LYS A 178 49.66 35.85 11.31
CA LYS A 178 50.51 36.51 12.32
C LYS A 178 50.03 36.17 13.74
N ASN A 179 50.75 35.25 14.39
CA ASN A 179 51.02 35.32 15.83
C ASN A 179 51.96 36.52 16.09
N PRO A 180 52.12 37.08 17.33
CA PRO A 180 52.27 36.28 18.56
C PRO A 180 51.92 36.94 19.93
N VAL A 181 52.17 36.14 20.98
CA VAL A 181 52.55 36.42 22.39
C VAL A 181 51.46 36.77 23.42
N LYS A 182 51.46 35.92 24.46
CA LYS A 182 50.84 36.05 25.78
C LYS A 182 51.65 37.02 26.66
N ASP A 183 50.94 37.79 27.48
CA ASP A 183 51.34 38.10 28.86
C ASP A 183 50.23 37.58 29.80
#